data_AF-A0A1I1YFU0-F1
#
_entry.id   AF-A0A1I1YFU0-F1
#
_cell.length_a   1.000
_cell.length_b   1.000
_cell.length_c   1.000
_cell.angle_alpha   90.00
_cell.angle_beta   90.00
_cell.angle_gamma   90.00
#
_symmetry.space_group_name_H-M   'P 1'
#
loop_
_entity.id
_entity.type
_entity.pdbx_description
1 polymer ?
#
loop_
_entity_poly.entity_id
_entity_poly.type
_entity_poly.pdbx_seq_one_letter_code
_entity_poly.pdbx_strand_id
1 'polypeptide(L)'
;MLGDVVRYNFFALDNVDKDTYSLDYAIVLDIDEKNNTTKILPISNKFHKESIESFCIGYIPGFVEVKNEGYVNNKQYVHFNKVIDVNDNELYPVHEQDLCGNISKDDSGSPINVALDIEQLEKIVKKYRIYEIGEEKNLINLLMKSDAHYELSNDTDIEKLQKISSLKMEKYREYNFNNNKIIVFFVDGKRYSVKLTKTDNLDLNSRNNRLKTILN
;
A
#
# COMPACT_ATOMS: atom_id res chain seq x y z
N MET A 1 -16.38 3.03 8.71
CA MET A 1 -15.93 4.19 7.92
C MET A 1 -14.53 3.93 7.37
N LEU A 2 -13.48 3.78 8.19
CA LEU A 2 -12.23 3.18 7.72
C LEU A 2 -12.45 1.72 7.30
N GLY A 3 -12.02 1.35 6.09
CA GLY A 3 -12.22 0.00 5.54
C GLY A 3 -13.59 -0.23 4.92
N ASP A 4 -14.51 0.74 4.97
CA ASP A 4 -15.80 0.65 4.29
C ASP A 4 -15.60 0.69 2.77
N VAL A 5 -16.45 -0.06 2.06
CA VAL A 5 -16.55 0.03 0.61
C VAL A 5 -17.59 1.09 0.25
N VAL A 6 -17.17 2.03 -0.59
CA VAL A 6 -17.97 3.15 -1.06
C VAL A 6 -18.00 3.15 -2.58
N ARG A 7 -19.09 3.67 -3.15
CA ARG A 7 -19.20 3.99 -4.57
C ARG A 7 -18.77 5.43 -4.79
N TYR A 8 -17.96 5.64 -5.83
CA TYR A 8 -17.47 6.95 -6.23
C TYR A 8 -17.48 7.09 -7.75
N ASN A 9 -17.81 8.28 -8.27
CA ASN A 9 -17.87 8.51 -9.71
C ASN A 9 -16.51 8.93 -10.27
N PHE A 10 -15.69 7.93 -10.64
CA PHE A 10 -14.36 8.17 -11.21
C PHE A 10 -14.36 8.84 -12.60
N PHE A 11 -15.50 8.88 -13.31
CA PHE A 11 -15.61 9.59 -14.58
C PHE A 11 -15.50 11.12 -14.44
N ALA A 12 -15.74 11.66 -13.24
CA ALA A 12 -15.68 13.10 -12.99
C ALA A 12 -14.25 13.66 -12.89
N LEU A 13 -13.22 12.80 -12.98
CA LEU A 13 -11.83 13.18 -12.82
C LEU A 13 -11.17 13.48 -14.18
N ASP A 14 -10.67 14.70 -14.36
CA ASP A 14 -10.15 15.21 -15.64
C ASP A 14 -8.83 14.56 -16.13
N ASN A 15 -8.14 13.74 -15.31
CA ASN A 15 -6.76 13.28 -15.55
C ASN A 15 -6.52 11.79 -15.27
N VAL A 16 -7.51 10.91 -15.47
CA VAL A 16 -7.34 9.47 -15.15
C VAL A 16 -7.18 8.59 -16.38
N ASP A 17 -6.34 7.56 -16.24
CA ASP A 17 -6.11 6.54 -17.26
C ASP A 17 -7.40 5.82 -17.65
N LYS A 18 -7.42 5.27 -18.88
CA LYS A 18 -8.51 4.43 -19.42
C LYS A 18 -8.96 3.31 -18.48
N ASP A 19 -8.06 2.79 -17.63
CA ASP A 19 -8.38 1.73 -16.67
C ASP A 19 -9.20 2.21 -15.45
N THR A 20 -9.07 3.49 -15.07
CA THR A 20 -9.80 4.05 -13.92
C THR A 20 -11.27 4.35 -14.23
N TYR A 21 -11.61 4.59 -15.50
CA TYR A 21 -13.02 4.71 -15.95
C TYR A 21 -13.83 3.41 -15.86
N SER A 22 -13.21 2.28 -15.47
CA SER A 22 -13.91 1.01 -15.24
C SER A 22 -14.12 0.67 -13.76
N LEU A 23 -13.84 1.62 -12.86
CA LEU A 23 -13.95 1.44 -11.42
C LEU A 23 -15.19 2.20 -10.93
N ASP A 24 -16.04 1.51 -10.18
CA ASP A 24 -17.22 2.11 -9.54
C ASP A 24 -17.08 2.17 -8.01
N TYR A 25 -16.12 1.44 -7.45
CA TYR A 25 -16.02 1.18 -6.02
C TYR A 25 -14.62 1.45 -5.48
N ALA A 26 -14.54 1.84 -4.22
CA ALA A 26 -13.31 2.10 -3.51
C ALA A 26 -13.41 1.73 -2.02
N ILE A 27 -12.26 1.58 -1.38
CA ILE A 27 -12.13 1.37 0.06
C ILE A 27 -11.70 2.70 0.69
N VAL A 28 -12.35 3.09 1.77
CA VAL A 28 -11.91 4.24 2.58
C VAL A 28 -10.64 3.89 3.35
N LEU A 29 -9.57 4.66 3.17
CA LEU A 29 -8.26 4.47 3.79
C LEU A 29 -7.97 5.46 4.93
N ASP A 30 -8.53 6.66 4.86
CA ASP A 30 -8.34 7.71 5.87
C ASP A 30 -9.44 8.77 5.73
N ILE A 31 -9.73 9.48 6.82
CA ILE A 31 -10.76 10.53 6.87
C ILE A 31 -10.16 11.75 7.56
N ASP A 32 -10.07 12.85 6.83
CA ASP A 32 -9.68 14.15 7.38
C ASP A 32 -10.94 14.99 7.62
N GLU A 33 -11.50 14.84 8.81
CA GLU A 33 -12.70 15.56 9.25
C GLU A 33 -12.53 17.09 9.22
N LYS A 34 -11.29 17.59 9.36
CA LYS A 34 -11.04 19.05 9.38
C LYS A 34 -11.18 19.67 8.00
N ASN A 35 -10.76 18.93 6.98
CA ASN A 35 -10.79 19.37 5.58
C ASN A 35 -11.98 18.81 4.80
N ASN A 36 -12.82 17.98 5.45
CA ASN A 36 -13.96 17.29 4.84
C ASN A 36 -13.55 16.43 3.62
N THR A 37 -12.35 15.85 3.70
CA THR A 37 -11.76 15.03 2.64
C THR A 37 -11.57 13.61 3.14
N THR A 38 -11.92 12.65 2.29
CA THR A 38 -11.78 11.22 2.56
C THR A 38 -10.84 10.62 1.53
N LYS A 39 -9.83 9.90 2.02
CA LYS A 39 -8.86 9.19 1.18
C LYS A 39 -9.43 7.84 0.79
N ILE A 40 -9.51 7.57 -0.51
CA ILE A 40 -10.08 6.34 -1.04
C ILE A 40 -9.11 5.59 -1.95
N LEU A 41 -9.20 4.26 -1.92
CA LEU A 41 -8.45 3.31 -2.73
C LEU A 41 -9.39 2.54 -3.67
N PRO A 42 -9.36 2.80 -4.97
CA PRO A 42 -10.20 2.11 -5.93
C PRO A 42 -9.96 0.60 -5.95
N ILE A 43 -11.04 -0.18 -6.10
CA ILE A 43 -11.00 -1.64 -6.24
C ILE A 43 -11.43 -2.09 -7.63
N SER A 44 -10.85 -3.20 -8.11
CA SER A 44 -11.16 -3.79 -9.41
C SER A 44 -11.22 -5.32 -9.33
N ASN A 45 -12.05 -5.93 -10.17
CA ASN A 45 -12.05 -7.38 -10.38
C ASN A 45 -11.03 -7.85 -11.44
N LYS A 46 -10.30 -6.92 -12.08
CA LYS A 46 -9.27 -7.24 -13.07
C LYS A 46 -8.06 -7.86 -12.36
N PHE A 47 -7.50 -8.90 -12.95
CA PHE A 47 -6.29 -9.52 -12.43
C PHE A 47 -5.13 -8.53 -12.46
N HIS A 48 -4.49 -8.34 -11.30
CA HIS A 48 -3.21 -7.64 -11.18
C HIS A 48 -2.15 -8.58 -10.59
N LYS A 49 -0.94 -8.53 -11.16
CA LYS A 49 0.21 -9.25 -10.62
C LYS A 49 0.54 -8.70 -9.24
N GLU A 50 0.88 -9.59 -8.30
CA GLU A 50 1.26 -9.17 -6.96
C GLU A 50 2.61 -8.42 -6.97
N SER A 51 2.58 -7.24 -6.36
CA SER A 51 3.70 -6.31 -6.21
C SER A 51 3.52 -5.48 -4.92
N ILE A 52 4.43 -4.52 -4.69
CA ILE A 52 4.28 -3.53 -3.62
C ILE A 52 3.12 -2.58 -3.93
N GLU A 53 2.94 -2.22 -5.21
CA GLU A 53 1.96 -1.24 -5.65
C GLU A 53 0.57 -1.84 -5.91
N SER A 54 0.48 -3.15 -6.13
CA SER A 54 -0.75 -3.84 -6.53
C SER A 54 -0.85 -5.25 -5.97
N PHE A 55 -2.03 -5.67 -5.49
CA PHE A 55 -2.23 -7.06 -5.04
C PHE A 55 -3.70 -7.44 -4.94
N CYS A 56 -3.97 -8.74 -4.83
CA CYS A 56 -5.29 -9.29 -4.57
C CYS A 56 -5.65 -9.15 -3.08
N ILE A 57 -6.77 -8.47 -2.79
CA ILE A 57 -7.35 -8.39 -1.45
C ILE A 57 -8.27 -9.58 -1.16
N GLY A 58 -8.77 -10.26 -2.20
CA GLY A 58 -9.62 -11.44 -2.08
C GLY A 58 -11.10 -11.10 -2.27
N TYR A 59 -11.98 -11.95 -1.75
CA TYR A 59 -13.41 -11.66 -1.73
C TYR A 59 -13.72 -10.75 -0.53
N ILE A 60 -14.43 -9.65 -0.77
CA ILE A 60 -14.86 -8.76 0.31
C ILE A 60 -16.19 -9.31 0.88
N PRO A 61 -16.31 -9.54 2.20
CA PRO A 61 -17.55 -10.02 2.80
C PRO A 61 -18.75 -9.10 2.48
N GLY A 62 -19.89 -9.70 2.12
CA GLY A 62 -21.12 -8.95 1.81
C GLY A 62 -21.08 -8.11 0.53
N PHE A 63 -19.93 -8.02 -0.15
CA PHE A 63 -19.77 -7.27 -1.40
C PHE A 63 -20.16 -8.11 -2.60
N VAL A 64 -21.04 -7.56 -3.44
CA VAL A 64 -21.42 -8.19 -4.69
C VAL A 64 -21.49 -7.16 -5.81
N GLU A 65 -20.93 -7.49 -6.97
CA GLU A 65 -20.98 -6.63 -8.14
C GLU A 65 -22.21 -6.95 -8.99
N VAL A 66 -22.87 -5.91 -9.49
CA VAL A 66 -23.98 -6.05 -10.44
C VAL A 66 -23.41 -6.11 -11.86
N LYS A 67 -23.57 -7.25 -12.53
CA LYS A 67 -23.20 -7.41 -13.94
C LYS A 67 -24.39 -7.95 -14.73
N ASN A 68 -24.78 -7.26 -15.81
CA ASN A 68 -25.81 -7.58 -16.82
C ASN A 68 -27.06 -8.36 -16.38
N GLU A 69 -26.92 -9.57 -15.84
CA GLU A 69 -27.98 -10.52 -15.49
C GLU A 69 -27.94 -11.03 -14.04
N GLY A 70 -27.04 -10.53 -13.18
CA GLY A 70 -27.02 -10.97 -11.79
C GLY A 70 -25.96 -10.34 -10.89
N TYR A 71 -25.88 -10.90 -9.69
CA TYR A 71 -24.99 -10.52 -8.61
C TYR A 71 -23.81 -11.49 -8.57
N VAL A 72 -22.60 -10.99 -8.82
CA VAL A 72 -21.38 -11.81 -8.85
C VAL A 72 -20.41 -11.41 -7.75
N ASN A 73 -19.88 -12.42 -7.06
CA ASN A 73 -18.82 -12.23 -6.09
C ASN A 73 -17.46 -12.55 -6.75
N ASN A 74 -16.60 -11.54 -6.91
CA ASN A 74 -15.27 -11.70 -7.50
C ASN A 74 -14.18 -11.33 -6.49
N LYS A 75 -12.99 -11.90 -6.72
CA LYS A 75 -11.78 -11.41 -6.06
C LYS A 75 -11.53 -9.97 -6.50
N GLN A 76 -11.28 -9.12 -5.52
CA GLN A 76 -10.94 -7.74 -5.72
C GLN A 76 -9.43 -7.55 -5.63
N TYR A 77 -8.96 -6.58 -6.39
CA TYR A 77 -7.59 -6.15 -6.51
C TYR A 77 -7.52 -4.65 -6.28
N VAL A 78 -6.39 -4.20 -5.77
CA VAL A 78 -6.12 -2.78 -5.52
C VAL A 78 -4.83 -2.38 -6.20
N HIS A 79 -4.70 -1.09 -6.51
CA HIS A 79 -3.46 -0.48 -6.96
C HIS A 79 -3.24 0.86 -6.27
N PHE A 80 -2.20 0.96 -5.44
CA PHE A 80 -1.98 2.13 -4.59
C PHE A 80 -1.64 3.42 -5.35
N ASN A 81 -1.18 3.33 -6.60
CA ASN A 81 -1.00 4.51 -7.45
C ASN A 81 -2.32 5.16 -7.89
N LYS A 82 -3.47 4.53 -7.58
CA LYS A 82 -4.81 5.06 -7.83
C LYS A 82 -5.46 5.65 -6.57
N VAL A 83 -4.75 5.73 -5.44
CA VAL A 83 -5.26 6.39 -4.24
C VAL A 83 -5.48 7.87 -4.54
N ILE A 84 -6.63 8.38 -4.10
CA ILE A 84 -7.04 9.78 -4.29
C ILE A 84 -7.74 10.29 -3.02
N ASP A 85 -7.68 11.60 -2.83
CA ASP A 85 -8.48 12.30 -1.82
C ASP A 85 -9.70 12.92 -2.51
N VAL A 86 -10.89 12.71 -1.93
CA VAL A 86 -12.18 13.18 -2.47
C VAL A 86 -13.01 13.84 -1.38
N ASN A 87 -14.03 14.62 -1.75
CA ASN A 87 -14.94 15.17 -0.75
C ASN A 87 -15.85 14.09 -0.18
N ASP A 88 -16.10 14.13 1.13
CA ASP A 88 -16.91 13.09 1.79
C ASP A 88 -18.36 13.02 1.25
N ASN A 89 -18.91 14.14 0.79
CA ASN A 89 -20.25 14.23 0.21
C ASN A 89 -20.38 13.60 -1.19
N GLU A 90 -19.28 13.22 -1.83
CA GLU A 90 -19.26 12.52 -3.13
C GLU A 90 -19.26 10.98 -2.96
N LEU A 91 -19.14 10.51 -1.72
CA LEU A 91 -19.09 9.08 -1.39
C LEU A 91 -20.48 8.54 -1.09
N TYR A 92 -20.81 7.41 -1.73
CA TYR A 92 -22.06 6.69 -1.46
C TYR A 92 -21.74 5.38 -0.76
N PRO A 93 -22.37 5.05 0.37
CA PRO A 93 -22.16 3.77 1.03
C PRO A 93 -22.61 2.62 0.13
N VAL A 94 -21.87 1.51 0.16
CA VAL A 94 -22.31 0.23 -0.41
C VAL A 94 -22.87 -0.62 0.73
N HIS A 95 -24.05 -1.19 0.53
CA HIS A 95 -24.69 -2.04 1.52
C HIS A 95 -24.50 -3.51 1.19
N GLU A 96 -24.41 -4.35 2.21
CA GLU A 96 -24.28 -5.80 2.06
C GLU A 96 -25.48 -6.38 1.30
N GLN A 97 -25.20 -7.25 0.34
CA GLN A 97 -26.22 -7.90 -0.47
C GLN A 97 -25.99 -9.40 -0.57
N ASP A 98 -27.07 -10.17 -0.64
CA ASP A 98 -27.01 -11.57 -1.06
C ASP A 98 -26.91 -11.70 -2.60
N LEU A 99 -26.73 -12.93 -3.10
CA LEU A 99 -26.65 -13.21 -4.54
C LEU A 99 -27.98 -13.01 -5.30
N CYS A 100 -29.05 -12.68 -4.59
CA CYS A 100 -30.36 -12.33 -5.15
C CYS A 100 -30.60 -10.80 -5.12
N GLY A 101 -29.67 -10.03 -4.55
CA GLY A 101 -29.76 -8.57 -4.45
C GLY A 101 -30.47 -8.04 -3.20
N ASN A 102 -30.85 -8.92 -2.27
CA ASN A 102 -31.50 -8.49 -1.03
C ASN A 102 -30.48 -7.81 -0.11
N ILE A 103 -30.84 -6.64 0.41
CA ILE A 103 -29.99 -5.88 1.32
C ILE A 103 -30.08 -6.47 2.72
N SER A 104 -28.92 -6.83 3.29
CA SER A 104 -28.82 -7.23 4.69
C SER A 104 -29.07 -6.05 5.62
N LYS A 105 -29.76 -6.31 6.73
CA LYS A 105 -30.12 -5.32 7.73
C LYS A 105 -29.67 -5.76 9.11
N ASP A 106 -29.29 -4.79 9.94
CA ASP A 106 -28.98 -5.01 11.34
C ASP A 106 -30.26 -5.23 12.18
N ASP A 107 -30.08 -5.44 13.49
CA ASP A 107 -31.17 -5.66 14.44
C ASP A 107 -32.12 -4.45 14.56
N SER A 108 -31.69 -3.26 14.14
CA SER A 108 -32.52 -2.04 14.09
C SER A 108 -33.32 -1.93 12.79
N GLY A 109 -33.08 -2.82 11.82
CA GLY A 109 -33.65 -2.76 10.47
C GLY A 109 -32.92 -1.82 9.53
N SER A 110 -31.75 -1.30 9.92
CA SER A 110 -30.92 -0.42 9.10
C SER A 110 -30.01 -1.22 8.16
N PRO A 111 -29.77 -0.78 6.92
CA PRO A 111 -28.83 -1.44 6.01
C PRO A 111 -27.43 -1.56 6.60
N ILE A 112 -26.82 -2.73 6.47
CA ILE A 112 -25.44 -2.97 6.89
C ILE A 112 -24.51 -2.50 5.76
N ASN A 113 -23.49 -1.69 6.06
CA ASN A 113 -22.49 -1.28 5.09
C ASN A 113 -21.48 -2.40 4.83
N VAL A 114 -21.06 -2.54 3.58
CA VAL A 114 -19.94 -3.39 3.21
C VAL A 114 -18.65 -2.81 3.77
N ALA A 115 -17.87 -3.64 4.46
CA ALA A 115 -16.54 -3.30 4.93
C ALA A 115 -15.58 -4.49 4.73
N LEU A 116 -14.29 -4.17 4.68
CA LEU A 116 -13.24 -5.18 4.75
C LEU A 116 -13.27 -5.90 6.10
N ASP A 117 -12.93 -7.19 6.10
CA ASP A 117 -12.58 -7.86 7.35
C ASP A 117 -11.26 -7.31 7.93
N ILE A 118 -11.00 -7.64 9.19
CA ILE A 118 -9.83 -7.15 9.93
C ILE A 118 -8.52 -7.55 9.24
N GLU A 119 -8.42 -8.78 8.73
CA GLU A 119 -7.20 -9.28 8.09
C GLU A 119 -6.92 -8.55 6.76
N GLN A 120 -7.98 -8.30 5.98
CA GLN A 120 -7.92 -7.52 4.74
C GLN A 120 -7.50 -6.08 5.01
N LEU A 121 -8.10 -5.44 6.01
CA LEU A 121 -7.79 -4.06 6.38
C LEU A 121 -6.33 -3.93 6.86
N GLU A 122 -5.90 -4.79 7.78
CA GLU A 122 -4.52 -4.81 8.27
C GLU A 122 -3.51 -5.01 7.13
N LYS A 123 -3.82 -5.91 6.19
CA LYS A 123 -2.99 -6.16 5.00
C LYS A 123 -2.87 -4.91 4.13
N ILE A 124 -3.97 -4.21 3.87
CA ILE A 124 -3.98 -2.98 3.08
C ILE A 124 -3.20 -1.89 3.80
N VAL A 125 -3.50 -1.59 5.06
CA VAL A 125 -2.83 -0.53 5.84
C VAL A 125 -1.32 -0.76 5.90
N LYS A 126 -0.90 -2.00 6.18
CA LYS A 126 0.51 -2.37 6.22
C LYS A 126 1.20 -2.16 4.88
N LYS A 127 0.60 -2.64 3.78
CA LYS A 127 1.19 -2.52 2.44
C LYS A 127 1.16 -1.07 1.94
N TYR A 128 0.09 -0.32 2.23
CA TYR A 128 -0.05 1.08 1.84
C TYR A 128 0.99 1.97 2.56
N ARG A 129 1.23 1.73 3.84
CA ARG A 129 2.32 2.40 4.58
C ARG A 129 3.69 2.17 3.92
N ILE A 130 3.96 0.95 3.45
CA ILE A 130 5.21 0.63 2.72
C ILE A 130 5.26 1.36 1.37
N TYR A 131 4.13 1.44 0.68
CA TYR A 131 4.02 2.16 -0.60
C TYR A 131 4.18 3.68 -0.46
N GLU A 132 3.55 4.31 0.53
CA GLU A 132 3.62 5.76 0.80
C GLU A 132 5.02 6.21 1.26
N ILE A 133 5.74 5.31 1.92
CA ILE A 133 7.17 5.47 2.17
C ILE A 133 7.95 5.61 0.85
N GLY A 134 7.41 5.14 -0.28
CA GLY A 134 8.02 5.09 -1.60
C GLY A 134 8.97 3.91 -1.74
N GLU A 135 9.13 3.38 -2.97
CA GLU A 135 10.40 2.70 -3.29
C GLU A 135 11.49 3.73 -3.10
N GLU A 136 12.35 3.48 -2.12
CA GLU A 136 13.39 4.44 -1.81
C GLU A 136 14.33 4.57 -3.00
N LYS A 137 14.39 5.78 -3.52
CA LYS A 137 15.10 6.04 -4.77
C LYS A 137 16.59 6.01 -4.56
N ASN A 138 17.10 6.05 -3.34
CA ASN A 138 18.51 5.89 -3.05
C ASN A 138 18.70 4.99 -1.82
N LEU A 139 19.90 4.44 -1.67
CA LEU A 139 20.19 3.51 -0.60
C LEU A 139 20.12 4.18 0.78
N ILE A 140 20.59 5.43 0.92
CA ILE A 140 20.60 6.14 2.21
C ILE A 140 19.20 6.18 2.81
N ASN A 141 18.21 6.61 2.05
CA ASN A 141 16.85 6.73 2.55
C ASN A 141 16.25 5.35 2.89
N LEU A 142 16.53 4.33 2.07
CA LEU A 142 16.12 2.94 2.33
C LEU A 142 16.67 2.44 3.67
N LEU A 143 17.95 2.73 3.95
CA LEU A 143 18.57 2.42 5.23
C LEU A 143 17.98 3.25 6.36
N MET A 144 17.68 4.53 6.14
CA MET A 144 17.13 5.41 7.17
C MET A 144 15.73 4.97 7.64
N LYS A 145 14.93 4.40 6.74
CA LYS A 145 13.58 3.87 7.02
C LYS A 145 13.56 2.41 7.47
N SER A 146 14.68 1.71 7.40
CA SER A 146 14.79 0.35 7.91
C SER A 146 14.61 0.32 9.43
N ASP A 147 14.10 -0.81 9.93
CA ASP A 147 13.94 -1.08 11.36
C ASP A 147 15.25 -0.81 12.12
N ALA A 148 15.14 -0.17 13.29
CA ALA A 148 16.27 0.28 14.10
C ALA A 148 17.24 -0.83 14.48
N HIS A 149 16.77 -2.09 14.54
CA HIS A 149 17.61 -3.23 14.85
C HIS A 149 18.66 -3.52 13.78
N TYR A 150 18.49 -3.05 12.54
CA TYR A 150 19.41 -3.37 11.45
C TYR A 150 20.45 -2.28 11.23
N GLU A 151 21.72 -2.63 11.43
CA GLU A 151 22.88 -1.76 11.16
C GLU A 151 23.72 -2.31 10.00
N LEU A 152 24.49 -1.44 9.34
CA LEU A 152 25.44 -1.88 8.30
C LEU A 152 26.40 -2.91 8.86
N SER A 153 26.58 -4.03 8.15
CA SER A 153 27.54 -5.05 8.54
C SER A 153 28.96 -4.49 8.44
N ASN A 154 29.83 -4.86 9.39
CA ASN A 154 31.24 -4.45 9.40
C ASN A 154 32.00 -4.84 8.12
N ASP A 155 31.54 -5.86 7.39
CA ASP A 155 32.15 -6.32 6.14
C ASP A 155 31.77 -5.46 4.92
N THR A 156 31.03 -4.36 5.13
CA THR A 156 30.57 -3.48 4.05
C THR A 156 31.73 -2.61 3.55
N ASP A 157 31.95 -2.61 2.24
CA ASP A 157 32.85 -1.67 1.57
C ASP A 157 32.28 -0.25 1.59
N ILE A 158 32.59 0.50 2.65
CA ILE A 158 32.05 1.83 2.91
C ILE A 158 32.45 2.84 1.83
N GLU A 159 33.70 2.81 1.36
CA GLU A 159 34.18 3.75 0.33
C GLU A 159 33.39 3.61 -0.98
N LYS A 160 33.12 2.37 -1.39
CA LYS A 160 32.28 2.09 -2.56
C LYS A 160 30.84 2.49 -2.32
N LEU A 161 30.32 2.25 -1.12
CA LEU A 161 28.94 2.55 -0.76
C LEU A 161 28.70 4.08 -0.75
N GLN A 162 29.60 4.88 -0.17
CA GLN A 162 29.52 6.34 -0.13
C GLN A 162 29.36 6.96 -1.53
N LYS A 163 30.03 6.40 -2.55
CA LYS A 163 29.97 6.90 -3.94
C LYS A 163 28.61 6.66 -4.62
N ILE A 164 27.83 5.69 -4.15
CA ILE A 164 26.61 5.24 -4.82
C ILE A 164 25.36 5.37 -3.96
N SER A 165 25.50 5.56 -2.66
CA SER A 165 24.41 5.45 -1.69
C SER A 165 23.37 6.56 -1.82
N SER A 166 23.79 7.74 -2.29
CA SER A 166 22.94 8.89 -2.59
C SER A 166 22.38 8.88 -4.02
N LEU A 167 22.95 8.06 -4.91
CA LEU A 167 22.52 7.97 -6.32
C LEU A 167 21.18 7.26 -6.44
N LYS A 168 20.48 7.55 -7.53
CA LYS A 168 19.19 6.94 -7.82
C LYS A 168 19.37 5.44 -8.15
N MET A 169 18.72 4.57 -7.37
CA MET A 169 18.60 3.16 -7.66
C MET A 169 17.58 2.95 -8.79
N GLU A 170 17.93 2.13 -9.78
CA GLU A 170 17.03 1.72 -10.86
C GLU A 170 15.98 0.72 -10.37
N LYS A 171 16.40 -0.17 -9.47
CA LYS A 171 15.59 -1.19 -8.80
C LYS A 171 16.36 -1.74 -7.60
N TYR A 172 15.65 -2.27 -6.62
CA TYR A 172 16.25 -3.01 -5.52
C TYR A 172 15.38 -4.20 -5.08
N ARG A 173 15.97 -5.09 -4.28
CA ARG A 173 15.30 -6.19 -3.58
C ARG A 173 15.92 -6.40 -2.22
N GLU A 174 15.06 -6.67 -1.24
CA GLU A 174 15.47 -7.04 0.12
C GLU A 174 15.30 -8.53 0.35
N TYR A 175 16.27 -9.14 1.02
CA TYR A 175 16.26 -10.55 1.40
C TYR A 175 16.54 -10.65 2.90
N ASN A 176 15.65 -11.29 3.66
CA ASN A 176 15.81 -11.46 5.10
C ASN A 176 16.28 -12.89 5.41
N PHE A 177 17.37 -13.01 6.16
CA PHE A 177 18.02 -14.27 6.53
C PHE A 177 18.38 -14.25 8.02
N ASN A 178 17.50 -14.77 8.88
CA ASN A 178 17.69 -14.80 10.34
C ASN A 178 18.05 -13.41 10.90
N ASN A 179 19.31 -13.24 11.32
CA ASN A 179 19.85 -12.01 11.88
C ASN A 179 20.45 -11.08 10.81
N ASN A 180 20.22 -11.33 9.52
CA ASN A 180 20.76 -10.51 8.44
C ASN A 180 19.65 -10.07 7.49
N LYS A 181 19.80 -8.86 6.95
CA LYS A 181 19.04 -8.38 5.80
C LYS A 181 20.03 -8.02 4.69
N ILE A 182 19.80 -8.52 3.48
CA ILE A 182 20.62 -8.20 2.31
C ILE A 182 19.79 -7.37 1.35
N ILE A 183 20.29 -6.20 0.98
CA ILE A 183 19.68 -5.33 -0.02
C ILE A 183 20.52 -5.44 -1.29
N VAL A 184 19.91 -5.88 -2.38
CA VAL A 184 20.53 -5.91 -3.71
C VAL A 184 19.93 -4.80 -4.55
N PHE A 185 20.74 -3.93 -5.14
CA PHE A 185 20.27 -2.77 -5.88
C PHE A 185 21.12 -2.48 -7.12
N PHE A 186 20.61 -1.63 -8.02
CA PHE A 186 21.27 -1.28 -9.28
C PHE A 186 21.43 0.23 -9.42
N VAL A 187 22.62 0.67 -9.82
CA VAL A 187 22.95 2.07 -10.14
C VAL A 187 23.78 2.06 -11.42
N ASP A 188 23.39 2.85 -12.41
CA ASP A 188 24.05 2.94 -13.73
C ASP A 188 24.29 1.56 -14.39
N GLY A 189 23.28 0.70 -14.36
CA GLY A 189 23.29 -0.66 -14.89
C GLY A 189 24.17 -1.65 -14.11
N LYS A 190 24.86 -1.20 -13.04
CA LYS A 190 25.74 -2.04 -12.21
C LYS A 190 25.00 -2.53 -10.99
N ARG A 191 25.21 -3.81 -10.65
CA ARG A 191 24.64 -4.45 -9.47
C ARG A 191 25.51 -4.23 -8.24
N TYR A 192 24.86 -3.88 -7.14
CA TYR A 192 25.44 -3.71 -5.82
C TYR A 192 24.65 -4.50 -4.79
N SER A 193 25.27 -4.73 -3.64
CA SER A 193 24.58 -5.31 -2.49
C SER A 193 25.15 -4.78 -1.20
N VAL A 194 24.29 -4.56 -0.21
CA VAL A 194 24.69 -4.24 1.15
C VAL A 194 24.04 -5.24 2.12
N LYS A 195 24.78 -5.59 3.16
CA LYS A 195 24.34 -6.48 4.22
C LYS A 195 24.11 -5.65 5.49
N LEU A 196 22.96 -5.85 6.11
CA LEU A 196 22.63 -5.35 7.42
C LEU A 196 22.59 -6.50 8.41
N THR A 197 23.13 -6.27 9.60
CA THR A 197 23.11 -7.23 10.71
C THR A 197 22.15 -6.74 11.77
N LYS A 198 21.35 -7.66 12.31
CA LYS A 198 20.46 -7.40 13.43
C LYS A 198 21.27 -7.19 14.71
N THR A 199 20.92 -6.15 15.45
CA THR A 199 21.50 -5.71 16.72
C THR A 199 20.37 -5.51 17.74
N ASP A 200 20.71 -5.22 18.98
CA ASP A 200 19.74 -4.88 20.04
C ASP A 200 19.37 -3.38 20.02
N ASN A 201 19.74 -2.64 18.98
CA ASN A 201 19.45 -1.21 18.88
C ASN A 201 17.97 -0.97 18.57
N LEU A 202 17.31 -0.19 19.42
CA LEU A 202 15.91 0.20 19.27
C LEU A 202 15.75 1.69 18.92
N ASP A 203 16.82 2.47 18.98
CA ASP A 203 16.77 3.93 18.76
C ASP A 203 17.04 4.25 17.29
N LEU A 204 15.93 4.51 16.58
CA LEU A 204 15.93 4.89 15.17
C LEU A 204 16.77 6.15 14.91
N ASN A 205 16.72 7.16 15.80
CA ASN A 205 17.38 8.45 15.61
C ASN A 205 18.89 8.32 15.79
N SER A 206 19.32 7.65 16.86
CA SER A 206 20.75 7.37 17.11
C SER A 206 21.36 6.58 15.94
N ARG A 207 20.67 5.53 15.50
CA ARG A 207 21.09 4.68 14.37
C ARG A 207 21.12 5.46 13.05
N ASN A 208 20.12 6.31 12.79
CA ASN A 208 20.09 7.22 11.64
C ASN A 208 21.26 8.21 11.62
N ASN A 209 21.61 8.78 12.78
CA ASN A 209 22.73 9.70 12.88
C ASN A 209 24.06 9.00 12.59
N ARG A 210 24.26 7.77 13.08
CA ARG A 210 25.44 6.96 12.74
C ARG A 210 25.54 6.68 11.25
N LEU A 211 24.44 6.27 10.61
CA LEU A 211 24.41 6.01 9.17
C LEU A 211 24.77 7.26 8.37
N LYS A 212 24.26 8.42 8.74
CA LYS A 212 24.64 9.70 8.12
C LYS A 212 26.14 9.96 8.24
N THR A 213 26.74 9.70 9.40
CA THR A 213 28.19 9.87 9.59
C THR A 213 29.02 8.88 8.77
N ILE A 214 28.52 7.67 8.54
CA ILE A 214 29.22 6.63 7.78
C ILE A 214 29.09 6.88 6.26
N LEU A 215 27.95 7.38 5.80
CA LEU A 215 27.59 7.43 4.38
C LEU A 215 27.68 8.82 3.73
N ASN A 216 27.80 9.90 4.51
CA ASN A 216 28.19 11.24 4.03
C ASN A 216 29.70 11.41 4.04
#